data_AF-X0XU04-F1
#
_entry.id   AF-X0XU04-F1
#
_cell.length_a   1.000
_cell.length_b   1.000
_cell.length_c   1.000
_cell.angle_alpha   90.00
_cell.angle_beta   90.00
_cell.angle_gamma   90.00
#
_symmetry.space_group_name_H-M   'P 1'
#
loop_
_entity.id
_entity.type
_entity.pdbx_description
1 polymer ?
#
loop_
_entity_poly.entity_id
_entity_poly.type
_entity_poly.pdbx_seq_one_letter_code
_entity_poly.pdbx_strand_id
1 'polypeptide(L)'
;APGPIGLPGGYPVRLSGKGVEIVLPEELTLEEAIKINLEGCKREGIEEIKEDGTLVSTEEGYKITKEILGVEMRELRFADMEDAAKEVVAAVKTAAKKYNASVPAY
;
A
#
# COMPACT_ATOMS: atom_id res chain seq x y z
N ALA A 1 1.15 -3.46 -1.49
CA ALA A 1 2.42 -4.11 -1.90
C ALA A 1 2.30 -4.56 -3.36
N PRO A 2 3.39 -4.61 -4.14
CA PRO A 2 3.31 -5.11 -5.51
C PRO A 2 2.92 -6.60 -5.49
N GLY A 3 1.92 -6.94 -6.28
CA GLY A 3 1.51 -8.32 -6.53
C GLY A 3 2.44 -9.04 -7.51
N PRO A 4 2.14 -10.30 -7.83
CA PRO A 4 2.86 -11.05 -8.87
C PRO A 4 2.93 -10.26 -10.17
N ILE A 5 4.07 -10.37 -10.86
CA ILE A 5 4.36 -9.75 -12.17
C ILE A 5 4.10 -8.24 -12.25
N GLY A 6 4.13 -7.54 -11.12
CA GLY A 6 3.95 -6.08 -11.05
C GLY A 6 2.49 -5.60 -11.02
N LEU A 7 1.53 -6.51 -10.89
CA LEU A 7 0.10 -6.15 -10.77
C LEU A 7 -0.26 -5.66 -9.36
N PRO A 8 -1.32 -4.85 -9.20
CA PRO A 8 -1.78 -4.41 -7.88
C PRO A 8 -2.44 -5.55 -7.09
N GLY A 9 -2.20 -5.58 -5.78
CA GLY A 9 -2.88 -6.50 -4.85
C GLY A 9 -2.40 -7.95 -4.93
N GLY A 10 -3.31 -8.89 -4.68
CA GLY A 10 -3.02 -10.32 -4.57
C GLY A 10 -3.73 -11.16 -5.62
N TYR A 11 -3.12 -12.27 -6.02
CA TYR A 11 -3.70 -13.21 -6.98
C TYR A 11 -3.40 -14.65 -6.57
N PRO A 12 -4.29 -15.62 -6.86
CA PRO A 12 -3.93 -17.02 -6.85
C PRO A 12 -2.84 -17.26 -7.90
N VAL A 13 -1.74 -17.90 -7.47
CA VAL A 13 -0.58 -18.14 -8.33
C VAL A 13 -0.12 -19.58 -8.27
N ARG A 14 0.46 -20.04 -9.37
CA ARG A 14 1.25 -21.26 -9.43
C ARG A 14 2.72 -20.90 -9.60
N LEU A 15 3.55 -21.45 -8.72
CA LEU A 15 5.00 -21.26 -8.75
C LEU A 15 5.67 -22.49 -9.36
N SER A 16 6.68 -22.26 -10.20
CA SER A 16 7.53 -23.33 -10.75
C SER A 16 8.94 -22.83 -11.01
N GLY A 17 9.85 -23.72 -11.43
CA GLY A 17 11.19 -23.31 -11.89
C GLY A 17 11.19 -22.38 -13.11
N LYS A 18 10.04 -22.18 -13.78
CA LYS A 18 9.87 -21.23 -14.89
C LYS A 18 9.42 -19.83 -14.44
N GLY A 19 9.04 -19.66 -13.17
CA GLY A 19 8.52 -18.41 -12.63
C GLY A 19 7.10 -18.52 -12.09
N VAL A 20 6.41 -17.37 -12.08
CA VAL A 20 5.07 -17.19 -11.50
C VAL A 20 4.02 -17.17 -12.61
N GLU A 21 2.98 -17.98 -12.46
CA GLU A 21 1.79 -18.00 -13.31
C GLU A 21 0.58 -17.55 -12.48
N ILE A 22 -0.22 -16.61 -13.00
CA ILE A 22 -1.51 -16.24 -12.39
C ILE A 22 -2.55 -17.27 -12.83
N VAL A 23 -3.27 -17.86 -11.87
CA VAL A 23 -4.25 -18.93 -12.13
C VAL A 23 -5.60 -18.52 -11.55
N LEU A 24 -6.42 -17.84 -12.35
CA LEU A 24 -7.76 -17.39 -11.94
C LEU A 24 -8.81 -18.49 -12.14
N PRO A 25 -9.92 -18.44 -11.37
CA PRO A 25 -11.13 -19.19 -11.71
C PRO A 25 -11.61 -18.84 -13.13
N GLU A 26 -12.32 -19.78 -13.78
CA GLU A 26 -12.80 -19.58 -15.16
C GLU A 26 -13.79 -18.41 -15.29
N GLU A 27 -14.48 -18.08 -14.20
CA GLU A 27 -15.48 -17.02 -14.12
C GLU A 27 -14.88 -15.62 -13.92
N LEU A 28 -13.55 -15.49 -13.79
CA LEU A 28 -12.89 -14.24 -13.48
C LEU A 28 -11.78 -13.92 -14.48
N THR A 29 -11.94 -12.82 -15.21
CA THR A 29 -10.90 -12.32 -16.10
C THR A 29 -9.79 -11.62 -15.31
N LEU A 30 -8.60 -11.50 -15.92
CA LEU A 30 -7.49 -10.77 -15.32
C LEU A 30 -7.82 -9.29 -15.07
N GLU A 31 -8.55 -8.66 -15.99
CA GLU A 31 -8.98 -7.27 -15.87
C GLU A 31 -9.92 -7.06 -14.67
N GLU A 32 -10.89 -7.96 -14.49
CA GLU A 32 -11.77 -7.93 -13.32
C GLU A 32 -11.00 -8.15 -12.02
N ALA A 33 -10.04 -9.08 -12.00
CA ALA A 33 -9.19 -9.31 -10.84
C ALA A 33 -8.33 -8.08 -10.49
N ILE A 34 -7.76 -7.39 -11.49
CA ILE A 34 -7.06 -6.11 -11.31
C ILE A 34 -8.00 -5.07 -10.72
N LYS A 35 -9.22 -4.94 -11.25
CA LYS A 35 -10.21 -3.99 -10.75
C LYS A 35 -10.60 -4.27 -9.30
N ILE A 36 -10.82 -5.54 -8.93
CA ILE A 36 -11.11 -5.94 -7.55
C ILE A 36 -9.96 -5.52 -6.63
N ASN A 37 -8.71 -5.76 -7.01
CA ASN A 37 -7.54 -5.38 -6.21
C ASN A 37 -7.41 -3.87 -6.07
N LEU A 38 -7.62 -3.09 -7.14
CA LEU A 38 -7.58 -1.62 -7.09
C LEU A 38 -8.69 -1.05 -6.19
N GLU A 39 -9.91 -1.60 -6.25
CA GLU A 39 -10.99 -1.20 -5.34
C GLU A 39 -10.69 -1.61 -3.88
N GLY A 40 -9.99 -2.73 -3.68
CA GLY A 40 -9.46 -3.13 -2.38
C GLY A 40 -8.46 -2.13 -1.82
N CYS A 41 -7.52 -1.65 -2.66
CA CYS A 41 -6.49 -0.69 -2.27
C CYS A 41 -7.08 0.61 -1.69
N LYS A 42 -8.24 1.05 -2.19
CA LYS A 42 -8.95 2.22 -1.64
C LYS A 42 -9.33 2.05 -0.19
N ARG A 43 -9.70 0.82 0.22
CA ARG A 43 -10.00 0.48 1.63
C ARG A 43 -8.76 0.37 2.50
N GLU A 44 -7.59 0.20 1.89
CA GLU A 44 -6.28 0.24 2.53
C GLU A 44 -5.68 1.66 2.54
N GLY A 45 -6.44 2.66 2.10
CA GLY A 45 -6.01 4.07 2.09
C GLY A 45 -5.24 4.49 0.85
N ILE A 46 -5.23 3.70 -0.22
CA ILE A 46 -4.61 4.04 -1.51
C ILE A 46 -5.69 4.26 -2.59
N GLU A 47 -5.87 5.50 -3.01
CA GLU A 47 -6.85 5.89 -4.04
C GLU A 47 -6.42 5.46 -5.44
N GLU A 48 -5.14 5.65 -5.74
CA GLU A 48 -4.57 5.44 -7.08
C GLU A 48 -3.11 4.96 -6.97
N ILE A 49 -2.71 4.14 -7.93
CA ILE A 49 -1.31 3.83 -8.22
C ILE A 49 -1.03 4.36 -9.62
N LYS A 50 -0.18 5.39 -9.73
CA LYS A 50 0.19 5.99 -11.01
C LYS A 50 1.05 5.04 -11.83
N GLU A 51 1.18 5.30 -13.13
CA GLU A 51 1.99 4.47 -14.05
C GLU A 51 3.46 4.34 -13.63
N ASP A 52 4.01 5.34 -12.93
CA ASP A 52 5.38 5.33 -12.41
C ASP A 52 5.52 4.62 -11.04
N GLY A 53 4.43 4.04 -10.53
CA GLY A 53 4.37 3.38 -9.23
C GLY A 53 4.17 4.33 -8.05
N THR A 54 3.96 5.62 -8.28
CA THR A 54 3.61 6.58 -7.22
C THR A 54 2.25 6.23 -6.62
N LEU A 55 2.20 6.12 -5.30
CA LEU A 55 0.97 5.87 -4.56
C LEU A 55 0.28 7.20 -4.23
N VAL A 56 -1.02 7.28 -4.44
CA VAL A 56 -1.85 8.40 -3.99
C VAL A 56 -2.73 7.93 -2.84
N SER A 57 -2.58 8.52 -1.66
CA SER A 57 -3.43 8.19 -0.52
C SER A 57 -4.87 8.65 -0.73
N THR A 58 -5.84 7.99 -0.11
CA THR A 58 -7.21 8.51 -0.03
C THR A 58 -7.26 9.79 0.81
N GLU A 59 -8.30 10.60 0.62
CA GLU A 59 -8.51 11.81 1.42
C GLU A 59 -8.62 11.53 2.92
N GLU A 60 -9.30 10.45 3.26
CA GLU A 60 -9.43 10.00 4.64
C GLU A 60 -8.09 9.55 5.22
N GLY A 61 -7.34 8.69 4.50
CA GLY A 61 -6.03 8.21 4.94
C GLY A 61 -5.02 9.35 5.13
N TYR A 62 -5.01 10.32 4.20
CA TYR A 62 -4.19 11.52 4.30
C TYR A 62 -4.53 12.36 5.54
N LYS A 63 -5.83 12.62 5.79
CA LYS A 63 -6.28 13.38 6.96
C LYS A 63 -5.89 12.72 8.28
N ILE A 64 -6.14 11.42 8.40
CA ILE A 64 -5.80 10.65 9.61
C ILE A 64 -4.29 10.69 9.85
N THR A 65 -3.49 10.47 8.82
CA THR A 65 -2.02 10.50 8.91
C THR A 65 -1.54 11.88 9.36
N LYS A 66 -2.09 12.95 8.79
CA LYS A 66 -1.78 14.32 9.18
C LYS A 66 -2.20 14.63 10.62
N GLU A 67 -3.40 14.22 11.03
CA GLU A 67 -3.95 14.52 12.37
C GLU A 67 -3.23 13.75 13.48
N ILE A 68 -3.02 12.44 13.28
CA ILE A 68 -2.50 11.54 14.30
C ILE A 68 -0.97 11.56 14.35
N LEU A 69 -0.32 11.57 13.19
CA LEU A 69 1.14 11.46 13.08
C LEU A 69 1.82 12.80 12.77
N GLY A 70 1.08 13.80 12.25
CA GLY A 70 1.67 15.07 11.81
C GLY A 70 2.42 14.97 10.48
N VAL A 71 2.23 13.87 9.73
CA VAL A 71 2.91 13.61 8.45
C VAL A 71 1.99 14.02 7.30
N GLU A 72 2.50 14.84 6.40
CA GLU A 72 1.78 15.33 5.22
C GLU A 72 2.25 14.60 3.96
N MET A 73 1.71 13.40 3.73
CA MET A 73 2.08 12.57 2.59
C MET A 73 0.84 12.18 1.81
N ARG A 74 0.48 12.98 0.80
CA ARG A 74 -0.61 12.64 -0.12
C ARG A 74 -0.16 11.73 -1.24
N GLU A 75 1.04 11.96 -1.75
CA GLU A 75 1.67 11.15 -2.77
C GLU A 75 2.98 10.59 -2.24
N LEU A 76 3.26 9.33 -2.55
CA LEU A 76 4.50 8.65 -2.20
C LEU A 76 5.11 8.04 -3.45
N ARG A 77 6.19 8.66 -3.94
CA ARG A 77 6.96 8.13 -5.06
C ARG A 77 7.79 6.94 -4.59
N PHE A 78 8.00 5.97 -5.47
CA PHE A 78 8.85 4.81 -5.17
C PHE A 78 10.26 5.22 -4.71
N ALA A 79 10.84 6.25 -5.35
CA ALA A 79 12.19 6.73 -5.04
C ALA A 79 12.32 7.33 -3.63
N ASP A 80 11.23 7.78 -3.02
CA ASP A 80 11.25 8.45 -1.71
C ASP A 80 10.89 7.50 -0.56
N MET A 81 10.58 6.23 -0.85
CA MET A 81 10.02 5.29 0.14
C MET A 81 10.91 5.07 1.37
N GLU A 82 12.23 5.08 1.22
CA GLU A 82 13.12 4.90 2.36
C GLU A 82 13.05 6.09 3.34
N ASP A 83 13.05 7.31 2.80
CA ASP A 83 12.99 8.52 3.62
C ASP A 83 11.60 8.70 4.23
N ALA A 84 10.54 8.43 3.48
CA ALA A 84 9.17 8.39 3.98
C ALA A 84 9.01 7.35 5.11
N ALA A 85 9.61 6.16 4.97
CA ALA A 85 9.58 5.15 6.02
C ALA A 85 10.25 5.63 7.32
N LYS A 86 11.41 6.29 7.21
CA LYS A 86 12.10 6.88 8.38
C LYS A 86 11.25 7.96 9.04
N GLU A 87 10.65 8.85 8.25
CA GLU A 87 9.75 9.90 8.74
C GLU A 87 8.55 9.31 9.49
N VAL A 88 7.83 8.36 8.86
CA VAL A 88 6.65 7.73 9.46
C VAL A 88 7.02 6.97 10.74
N VAL A 89 8.14 6.23 10.76
CA VAL A 89 8.59 5.53 11.99
C VAL A 89 8.89 6.52 13.12
N ALA A 90 9.55 7.65 12.83
CA ALA A 90 9.81 8.68 13.82
C ALA A 90 8.52 9.35 14.32
N ALA A 91 7.58 9.60 13.42
CA ALA A 91 6.26 10.17 13.73
C ALA A 91 5.42 9.23 14.60
N VAL A 92 5.36 7.93 14.28
CA VAL A 92 4.68 6.91 15.09
C VAL A 92 5.27 6.84 16.50
N LYS A 93 6.59 6.87 16.65
CA LYS A 93 7.24 6.92 17.98
C LYS A 93 6.86 8.17 18.78
N THR A 94 6.73 9.31 18.10
CA THR A 94 6.31 10.57 18.72
C THR A 94 4.84 10.54 19.14
N ALA A 95 3.97 10.09 18.24
CA ALA A 95 2.53 9.92 18.50
C ALA A 95 2.28 8.93 19.64
N ALA A 96 2.98 7.80 19.68
CA ALA A 96 2.83 6.83 20.75
C ALA A 96 3.14 7.41 22.14
N LYS A 97 4.18 8.26 22.26
CA LYS A 97 4.44 9.00 23.50
C LYS A 97 3.30 9.96 23.84
N LYS A 98 2.81 10.73 22.86
CA LYS A 98 1.71 11.69 23.03
C LYS A 98 0.42 11.02 23.53
N TYR A 99 0.11 9.84 23.00
CA TYR A 99 -1.11 9.09 23.31
C TYR A 99 -0.93 8.02 24.39
N ASN A 100 0.24 7.95 25.03
CA ASN A 100 0.58 6.93 26.02
C ASN A 100 0.34 5.48 25.52
N ALA A 101 0.69 5.22 24.26
CA ALA A 101 0.58 3.92 23.59
C ALA A 101 1.94 3.22 23.49
N SER A 102 1.93 1.89 23.41
CA SER A 102 3.14 1.09 23.16
C SER A 102 3.50 1.07 21.67
N VAL A 103 4.78 1.21 21.34
CA VAL A 103 5.29 0.95 19.99
C VAL A 103 5.86 -0.47 19.96
N PRO A 104 5.44 -1.34 19.02
CA PRO A 104 6.05 -2.66 18.87
C PRO A 104 7.55 -2.52 18.52
N ALA A 105 8.37 -3.41 19.06
CA ALA A 105 9.74 -3.56 18.62
C ALA A 105 9.74 -4.34 17.30
N TYR A 106 10.06 -3.67 16.19
CA TYR A 106 10.35 -4.29 14.90
C TYR A 106 11.85 -4.21 14.64
#